data_AF-A0A1I7MWV1-F1
#
_entry.id   AF-A0A1I7MWV1-F1
#
_cell.length_a   1.000
_cell.length_b   1.000
_cell.length_c   1.000
_cell.angle_alpha   90.00
_cell.angle_beta   90.00
_cell.angle_gamma   90.00
#
_symmetry.space_group_name_H-M   'P 1'
#
loop_
_entity.id
_entity.type
_entity.pdbx_description
1 polymer ?
#
loop_
_entity_poly.entity_id
_entity_poly.type
_entity_poly.pdbx_seq_one_letter_code
_entity_poly.pdbx_strand_id
1 'polypeptide(L)' 'MSIDTSKGSPSMDYEQHVETYQTFLRLTKYGVVFCVILLAGMKFFLV' A
#
# COMPACT_ATOMS: atom_id res chain seq x y z
N MET A 1 -7.41 6.37 -5.36
CA MET A 1 -8.09 5.55 -6.38
C MET A 1 -8.97 4.57 -5.62
N SER A 2 -10.29 4.71 -5.73
CA SER A 2 -11.27 3.81 -5.07
C SER A 2 -11.63 2.68 -6.02
N ILE A 3 -11.76 1.46 -5.50
CA ILE A 3 -12.25 0.31 -6.27
C ILE A 3 -13.77 0.42 -6.38
N ASP A 4 -14.31 0.28 -7.58
CA ASP A 4 -15.76 0.21 -7.79
C ASP A 4 -16.28 -1.20 -7.46
N THR A 5 -17.11 -1.29 -6.44
CA THR A 5 -17.70 -2.54 -5.94
C THR A 5 -19.17 -2.70 -6.33
N SER A 6 -19.73 -1.77 -7.11
CA SER A 6 -21.17 -1.71 -7.46
C SER A 6 -21.68 -2.90 -8.28
N LYS A 7 -20.80 -3.60 -8.99
CA LYS A 7 -21.12 -4.80 -9.79
C LYS A 7 -20.77 -6.12 -9.08
N GLY A 8 -20.49 -6.05 -7.78
CA GLY A 8 -20.10 -7.19 -6.95
C GLY A 8 -21.25 -8.13 -6.57
N SER A 9 -20.91 -9.29 -6.01
CA SER A 9 -21.91 -10.21 -5.45
C SER A 9 -22.56 -9.60 -4.21
N PRO A 10 -23.90 -9.57 -4.08
CA PRO A 10 -24.59 -8.98 -2.94
C PRO A 10 -24.26 -9.63 -1.59
N SER A 11 -23.71 -10.85 -1.60
CA SER A 11 -23.32 -11.62 -0.42
C SER A 11 -21.92 -11.29 0.12
N MET A 12 -21.15 -10.46 -0.57
CA MET A 12 -19.75 -10.17 -0.22
C MET A 12 -19.64 -8.85 0.55
N ASP A 13 -18.93 -8.89 1.68
CA ASP A 13 -18.58 -7.68 2.44
C ASP A 13 -17.39 -6.97 1.77
N TYR A 14 -17.72 -5.99 0.93
CA TYR A 14 -16.73 -5.22 0.19
C TYR A 14 -16.01 -4.16 1.03
N GLU A 15 -16.59 -3.72 2.15
CA GLU A 15 -16.01 -2.63 2.94
C GLU A 15 -14.67 -3.05 3.54
N GLN A 16 -14.62 -4.24 4.14
CA GLN A 16 -13.41 -4.80 4.74
C GLN A 16 -12.31 -5.08 3.70
N HIS A 17 -12.69 -5.56 2.50
CA HIS A 17 -11.75 -5.79 1.42
C HIS A 17 -11.12 -4.49 0.91
N VAL A 18 -11.93 -3.45 0.72
CA VAL A 18 -11.45 -2.14 0.28
C VAL A 18 -10.53 -1.51 1.33
N GLU A 19 -10.87 -1.59 2.61
CA GLU A 19 -10.03 -1.07 3.70
C GLU A 19 -8.68 -1.77 3.75
N THR A 20 -8.67 -3.10 3.67
CA THR A 20 -7.43 -3.90 3.67
C THR A 20 -6.54 -3.54 2.49
N TYR A 21 -7.13 -3.41 1.30
CA TYR A 21 -6.40 -3.00 0.10
C TYR A 21 -5.80 -1.59 0.22
N GLN A 22 -6.57 -0.63 0.74
CA GLN A 22 -6.06 0.72 0.97
C GLN A 22 -4.91 0.74 1.99
N THR A 23 -5.02 -0.06 3.05
CA THR A 23 -3.96 -0.20 4.06
C THR A 23 -2.71 -0.81 3.45
N PHE A 24 -2.84 -1.87 2.66
CA PHE A 24 -1.73 -2.47 1.92
C PHE A 24 -1.04 -1.44 1.02
N LEU A 25 -1.78 -0.70 0.19
CA LEU A 25 -1.21 0.32 -0.68
C LEU A 25 -0.45 1.41 0.10
N ARG A 26 -1.00 1.84 1.25
CA ARG A 26 -0.36 2.84 2.12
C ARG A 26 0.96 2.31 2.68
N LEU A 27 0.97 1.09 3.21
CA LEU A 27 2.16 0.45 3.75
C LEU A 27 3.22 0.24 2.67
N THR A 28 2.84 -0.25 1.48
CA THR A 28 3.76 -0.44 0.36
C THR A 28 4.38 0.89 -0.08
N LYS A 29 3.58 1.96 -0.21
CA LYS A 29 4.09 3.28 -0.58
C LYS A 29 5.14 3.78 0.41
N TYR A 30 4.84 3.74 1.71
CA TYR A 30 5.79 4.18 2.73
C TYR A 30 7.01 3.25 2.83
N GLY A 31 6.81 1.94 2.68
CA GLY A 31 7.90 0.96 2.66
C GLY A 31 8.88 1.20 1.52
N VAL A 32 8.39 1.46 0.31
CA VAL A 32 9.24 1.80 -0.85
C VAL A 32 10.04 3.08 -0.59
N VAL A 33 9.38 4.14 -0.08
CA VAL A 33 10.07 5.39 0.28
C VAL A 33 11.15 5.14 1.33
N PHE A 34 10.85 4.34 2.36
CA PHE A 34 11.81 3.95 3.37
C PHE A 34 13.01 3.20 2.78
N CYS A 35 12.79 2.22 1.89
CA CYS A 35 13.88 1.51 1.22
C CYS A 35 14.78 2.45 0.40
N VAL A 36 14.19 3.41 -0.33
CA VAL A 36 14.97 4.40 -1.09
C VAL A 36 15.83 5.27 -0.16
N ILE A 37 15.26 5.76 0.94
CA ILE A 37 16.00 6.55 1.95
C ILE A 37 17.11 5.71 2.58
N LEU A 38 16.84 4.45 2.92
CA LEU A 38 17.80 3.53 3.50
C LEU A 38 18.98 3.30 2.56
N LEU A 39 18.72 3.01 1.28
CA LEU A 39 19.78 2.82 0.29
C LEU A 39 20.60 4.09 0.05
N ALA A 40 19.94 5.26 0.00
CA ALA A 40 20.63 6.55 -0.10
C ALA A 40 21.50 6.84 1.13
N GLY A 41 21.00 6.55 2.33
CA GLY A 41 21.74 6.66 3.57
C GLY A 41 22.96 5.72 3.60
N MET A 42 22.77 4.47 3.18
CA MET A 42 23.89 3.52 3.05
C MET A 42 24.97 4.06 2.11
N LYS A 43 24.58 4.61 0.95
CA LYS A 43 25.52 5.24 0.02
C LYS A 43 26.26 6.44 0.62
N PHE A 44 25.66 7.18 1.54
CA PHE A 44 26.31 8.36 2.12
C PHE A 44 27.22 8.03 3.31
N PHE A 45 26.85 7.02 4.11
CA PHE A 45 27.53 6.70 5.37
C PHE A 45 28.48 5.50 5.30
N LEU A 46 28.23 4.52 4.41
CA LEU A 46 28.94 3.23 4.39
C LEU A 46 29.82 3.04 3.14
N VAL A 47 29.56 3.76 2.05
CA VAL A 47 30.32 3.70 0.79
C VAL A 47 30.85 5.09 0.48
#